data_AF-A0A3D3SS15-F1
#
_entry.id   AF-A0A3D3SS15-F1
#
_cell.length_a   1.000
_cell.length_b   1.000
_cell.length_c   1.000
_cell.angle_alpha   90.00
_cell.angle_beta   90.00
_cell.angle_gamma   90.00
#
_symmetry.space_group_name_H-M   'P 1'
#
loop_
_entity.id
_entity.type
_entity.pdbx_description
1 polymer ?
#
loop_
_entity_poly.entity_id
_entity_poly.type
_entity_poly.pdbx_seq_one_letter_code
_entity_poly.pdbx_strand_id
1 'polypeptide(L)'
;PDGLVLGVDTDTDALRVHLPDGSGTIHAHQFLDSAQLFADTLPLSGAQAEHVLIDRVRAACSNPDANTVALAIGLLRANFSQLQYVIEHHNGRYTDVGHDEKFICAGEAVASLHLRNKYYFAHLSTVEEGAADLDVGIKIFTSLNLARGLAIPILVHFFFDARVSGARQRAEERCHRVKQAIQSRYQALHERHQIRCFLAVSDIGGTENVTPVPSSYSAAVH
;
A
#
# COMPACT_ATOMS: atom_id res chain seq x y z
N PRO A 1 22.73 -5.20 -4.99
CA PRO A 1 21.35 -5.33 -4.49
C PRO A 1 20.57 -6.29 -5.39
N ASP A 2 20.01 -7.34 -4.81
CA ASP A 2 19.09 -8.23 -5.51
C ASP A 2 17.72 -7.56 -5.58
N GLY A 3 17.08 -7.59 -6.75
CA GLY A 3 15.83 -6.89 -7.01
C GLY A 3 14.79 -7.79 -7.63
N LEU A 4 13.52 -7.47 -7.40
CA LEU A 4 12.34 -8.10 -7.99
C LEU A 4 11.44 -6.99 -8.51
N VAL A 5 10.92 -7.13 -9.73
CA VAL A 5 9.92 -6.19 -10.27
C VAL A 5 8.58 -6.92 -10.38
N LEU A 6 7.54 -6.28 -9.85
CA LEU A 6 6.16 -6.74 -9.93
C LEU A 6 5.34 -5.72 -10.72
N GLY A 7 4.72 -6.17 -11.81
CA GLY A 7 3.60 -5.47 -12.43
C GLY A 7 2.30 -5.95 -11.80
N VAL A 8 1.34 -5.06 -11.58
CA VAL A 8 0.00 -5.39 -11.07
C VAL A 8 -1.03 -4.88 -12.08
N ASP A 9 -1.89 -5.78 -12.55
CA ASP A 9 -3.10 -5.40 -13.28
C ASP A 9 -4.19 -5.04 -12.27
N THR A 10 -4.54 -3.74 -12.17
CA THR A 10 -5.50 -3.26 -11.17
C THR A 10 -6.95 -3.63 -11.46
N ASP A 11 -7.25 -4.16 -12.65
CA ASP A 11 -8.59 -4.62 -13.00
C ASP A 11 -8.87 -6.01 -12.42
N THR A 12 -7.83 -6.85 -12.31
CA THR A 12 -7.93 -8.26 -11.94
C THR A 12 -7.10 -8.65 -10.71
N ASP A 13 -6.24 -7.74 -10.24
CA ASP A 13 -5.16 -7.97 -9.28
C ASP A 13 -4.13 -9.03 -9.73
N ALA A 14 -4.07 -9.35 -11.03
CA ALA A 14 -3.04 -10.25 -11.56
C ALA A 14 -1.64 -9.63 -11.43
N LEU A 15 -0.64 -10.50 -11.26
CA LEU A 15 0.77 -10.13 -11.16
C LEU A 15 1.54 -10.52 -12.42
N ARG A 16 2.46 -9.65 -12.82
CA ARG A 16 3.60 -9.99 -13.67
C ARG A 16 4.86 -10.00 -12.80
N VAL A 17 5.46 -11.16 -12.62
CA VAL A 17 6.64 -11.35 -11.77
C VAL A 17 7.88 -11.41 -12.64
N HIS A 18 8.76 -10.41 -12.52
CA HIS A 18 10.01 -10.31 -13.28
C HIS A 18 11.19 -10.72 -12.40
N LEU A 19 11.76 -11.89 -12.67
CA LEU A 19 12.89 -12.41 -11.93
C LEU A 19 14.22 -11.89 -12.53
N PRO A 20 15.24 -11.63 -11.69
CA PRO A 20 16.58 -11.34 -12.19
C PRO A 20 17.18 -12.58 -12.86
N ASP A 21 18.05 -12.39 -13.85
CA ASP A 21 18.89 -13.46 -14.40
C ASP A 21 20.11 -13.75 -13.51
N GLY A 22 20.95 -14.71 -13.91
CA GLY A 22 22.16 -15.08 -13.16
C GLY A 22 23.21 -13.97 -13.00
N SER A 23 23.04 -12.81 -13.66
CA SER A 23 23.86 -11.61 -13.46
C SER A 23 23.19 -10.57 -12.54
N GLY A 24 21.96 -10.84 -12.08
CA GLY A 24 21.12 -9.91 -11.33
C GLY A 24 20.30 -8.96 -12.22
N THR A 25 20.32 -9.13 -13.55
CA THR A 25 19.64 -8.22 -14.49
C THR A 25 18.17 -8.60 -14.64
N ILE A 26 17.27 -7.61 -14.58
CA ILE A 26 15.82 -7.81 -14.77
C ILE A 26 15.42 -7.34 -16.17
N HIS A 27 14.75 -8.21 -16.92
CA HIS A 27 14.31 -7.92 -18.29
C HIS A 27 12.81 -7.61 -18.34
N ALA A 28 12.44 -6.44 -18.86
CA ALA A 28 11.05 -5.99 -18.91
C ALA A 28 10.12 -6.90 -19.74
N HIS A 29 10.67 -7.67 -20.69
CA HIS A 29 9.94 -8.58 -21.57
C HIS A 29 9.96 -10.04 -21.09
N GLN A 30 10.59 -10.33 -19.94
CA GLN A 30 10.65 -11.66 -19.34
C GLN A 30 9.94 -11.62 -17.99
N PHE A 31 8.78 -12.27 -17.92
CA PHE A 31 7.97 -12.33 -16.71
C PHE A 31 7.13 -13.60 -16.67
N LEU A 32 6.76 -13.96 -15.44
CA LEU A 32 5.71 -14.93 -15.16
C LEU A 32 4.39 -14.16 -15.04
N ASP A 33 3.41 -14.52 -15.86
CA ASP A 33 2.06 -13.95 -15.80
C ASP A 33 1.17 -14.84 -14.92
N SER A 34 0.72 -14.29 -13.78
CA SER A 34 -0.06 -15.08 -12.83
C SER A 34 -1.45 -15.43 -13.35
N ALA A 35 -2.07 -14.60 -14.19
CA ALA A 35 -3.38 -14.89 -14.77
C ALA A 35 -3.30 -16.08 -15.74
N GLN A 36 -2.25 -16.11 -16.57
CA GLN A 36 -2.01 -17.26 -17.46
C GLN A 36 -1.70 -18.53 -16.66
N LEU A 37 -0.79 -18.44 -15.68
CA LEU A 37 -0.43 -19.60 -14.86
C LEU A 37 -1.62 -20.13 -14.05
N PHE A 38 -2.48 -19.25 -13.55
CA PHE A 38 -3.71 -19.62 -12.88
C PHE A 38 -4.64 -20.38 -13.82
N ALA A 39 -4.90 -19.85 -15.02
CA ALA A 39 -5.75 -20.50 -16.02
C ALA A 39 -5.20 -21.88 -16.44
N ASP A 40 -3.89 -21.99 -16.66
CA ASP A 40 -3.22 -23.24 -17.05
C ASP A 40 -3.31 -24.31 -15.97
N THR A 41 -3.35 -23.90 -14.68
CA THR A 41 -3.33 -24.81 -13.54
C THR A 41 -4.71 -25.09 -12.93
N LEU A 42 -5.72 -24.29 -13.26
CA LEU A 42 -7.11 -24.45 -12.80
C LEU A 42 -7.70 -25.86 -13.01
N PRO A 43 -7.48 -26.58 -14.14
CA PRO A 43 -8.04 -27.92 -14.33
C PRO A 43 -7.23 -29.02 -13.62
N LEU A 44 -6.12 -28.69 -12.96
CA LEU A 44 -5.18 -29.67 -12.39
C LEU A 44 -5.46 -29.95 -10.91
N SER A 45 -4.97 -31.08 -10.41
CA SER A 45 -4.87 -31.29 -8.96
C SER A 45 -3.83 -30.36 -8.35
N GLY A 46 -3.94 -30.06 -7.05
CA GLY A 46 -2.98 -29.18 -6.35
C GLY A 46 -1.52 -29.62 -6.50
N ALA A 47 -1.23 -30.93 -6.50
CA ALA A 47 0.12 -31.45 -6.70
C ALA A 47 0.65 -31.22 -8.13
N GLN A 48 -0.22 -31.36 -9.14
CA GLN A 48 0.13 -31.10 -10.54
C GLN A 48 0.31 -29.60 -10.79
N ALA A 49 -0.57 -28.76 -10.24
CA ALA A 49 -0.46 -27.30 -10.31
C ALA A 49 0.87 -26.81 -9.70
N GLU A 50 1.23 -27.34 -8.52
CA GLU A 50 2.50 -27.01 -7.86
C GLU A 50 3.72 -27.41 -8.72
N HIS A 51 3.68 -28.57 -9.36
CA HIS A 51 4.75 -29.02 -10.25
C HIS A 51 4.91 -28.07 -11.46
N VAL A 52 3.80 -27.71 -12.11
CA VAL A 52 3.79 -26.75 -13.22
C VAL A 52 4.36 -25.40 -12.80
N LEU A 53 3.98 -24.90 -11.61
CA LEU A 53 4.46 -23.63 -11.09
C LEU A 53 5.97 -23.63 -10.87
N ILE A 54 6.51 -24.67 -10.24
CA ILE A 54 7.96 -24.85 -10.01
C ILE A 54 8.71 -24.85 -11.35
N ASP A 55 8.23 -25.62 -12.33
CA ASP A 55 8.90 -25.75 -13.62
C ASP A 55 8.89 -24.44 -14.40
N ARG A 56 7.76 -23.71 -14.39
CA ARG A 56 7.64 -22.39 -15.03
C ARG A 56 8.56 -21.36 -14.40
N VAL A 57 8.62 -21.30 -13.07
CA VAL A 57 9.52 -20.39 -12.34
C VAL A 57 10.98 -20.69 -12.65
N ARG A 58 11.38 -21.97 -12.64
CA ARG A 58 12.75 -22.39 -12.96
C ARG A 58 13.13 -22.09 -14.41
N ALA A 59 12.19 -22.26 -15.34
CA ALA A 59 12.42 -21.95 -16.75
C ALA A 59 12.52 -20.43 -17.01
N ALA A 60 11.89 -19.59 -16.18
CA ALA A 60 11.89 -18.14 -16.34
C ALA A 60 13.18 -17.45 -15.84
N CYS A 61 14.07 -18.17 -15.17
CA CYS A 61 15.33 -17.61 -14.68
C CYS A 61 16.52 -18.49 -15.10
N SER A 62 17.61 -17.86 -15.55
CA SER A 62 18.87 -18.56 -15.84
C SER A 62 19.69 -18.69 -14.56
N ASN A 63 19.82 -19.91 -14.04
CA ASN A 63 20.54 -20.23 -12.79
C ASN A 63 19.98 -19.51 -11.54
N PRO A 64 18.67 -19.64 -11.23
CA PRO A 64 18.08 -18.98 -10.07
C PRO A 64 18.63 -19.59 -8.78
N ASP A 65 18.93 -18.73 -7.80
CA ASP A 65 19.13 -19.21 -6.45
C ASP A 65 17.81 -19.77 -5.88
N ALA A 66 17.92 -20.71 -4.94
CA ALA A 66 16.76 -21.40 -4.38
C ALA A 66 15.77 -20.46 -3.66
N ASN A 67 16.25 -19.35 -3.09
CA ASN A 67 15.41 -18.42 -2.36
C ASN A 67 14.57 -17.57 -3.32
N THR A 68 15.14 -17.13 -4.45
CA THR A 68 14.40 -16.42 -5.50
C THR A 68 13.28 -17.30 -6.08
N VAL A 69 13.56 -18.58 -6.35
CA VAL A 69 12.53 -19.54 -6.79
C VAL A 69 11.42 -19.67 -5.74
N ALA A 70 11.78 -19.88 -4.48
CA ALA A 70 10.81 -20.05 -3.39
C ALA A 70 9.94 -18.80 -3.20
N LEU A 71 10.54 -17.60 -3.27
CA LEU A 71 9.82 -16.33 -3.18
C LEU A 71 8.83 -16.17 -4.33
N ALA A 72 9.24 -16.43 -5.57
CA ALA A 72 8.39 -16.32 -6.75
C ALA A 72 7.18 -17.27 -6.67
N ILE A 73 7.41 -18.53 -6.27
CA ILE A 73 6.36 -19.52 -6.05
C ILE A 73 5.39 -19.05 -4.96
N GLY A 74 5.90 -18.55 -3.84
CA GLY A 74 5.08 -18.04 -2.74
C GLY A 74 4.19 -16.87 -3.17
N LEU A 75 4.73 -15.91 -3.92
CA LEU A 75 3.99 -14.77 -4.45
C LEU A 75 2.90 -15.20 -5.43
N LEU A 76 3.24 -16.06 -6.41
CA LEU A 76 2.28 -16.54 -7.40
C LEU A 76 1.15 -17.34 -6.75
N ARG A 77 1.47 -18.21 -5.79
CA ARG A 77 0.48 -18.98 -5.04
C ARG A 77 -0.46 -18.09 -4.23
N ALA A 78 0.08 -17.10 -3.53
CA ALA A 78 -0.74 -16.13 -2.81
C ALA A 78 -1.63 -15.32 -3.75
N ASN A 79 -1.10 -14.93 -4.92
CA ASN A 79 -1.87 -14.19 -5.91
C ASN A 79 -2.96 -15.02 -6.59
N PHE A 80 -2.81 -16.34 -6.71
CA PHE A 80 -3.91 -17.21 -7.19
C PHE A 80 -5.14 -17.12 -6.29
N SER A 81 -4.95 -17.03 -4.97
CA SER A 81 -6.05 -16.79 -4.03
C SER A 81 -6.69 -15.42 -4.25
N GLN A 82 -5.90 -14.39 -4.55
CA GLN A 82 -6.42 -13.05 -4.87
C GLN A 82 -7.20 -13.04 -6.19
N LEU A 83 -6.70 -13.71 -7.24
CA LEU A 83 -7.40 -13.86 -8.51
C LEU A 83 -8.74 -14.57 -8.32
N GLN A 84 -8.76 -15.66 -7.55
CA GLN A 84 -10.00 -16.36 -7.20
C GLN A 84 -10.97 -15.44 -6.45
N TYR A 85 -10.48 -14.63 -5.51
CA TYR A 85 -11.30 -13.63 -4.81
C TYR A 85 -11.97 -12.65 -5.79
N VAL A 86 -11.22 -12.12 -6.75
CA VAL A 86 -11.78 -11.19 -7.76
C VAL A 86 -12.80 -11.90 -8.66
N ILE A 87 -12.56 -13.15 -9.03
CA ILE A 87 -13.52 -13.95 -9.80
C ILE A 87 -14.83 -14.13 -9.03
N GLU A 88 -14.75 -14.56 -7.78
CA GLU A 88 -15.92 -14.89 -6.95
C GLU A 88 -16.72 -13.65 -6.53
N HIS A 89 -16.05 -12.55 -6.22
CA HIS A 89 -16.69 -11.36 -5.65
C HIS A 89 -16.91 -10.22 -6.64
N HIS A 90 -16.24 -10.25 -7.79
CA HIS A 90 -16.28 -9.17 -8.79
C HIS A 90 -16.52 -9.69 -10.22
N ASN A 91 -16.96 -10.93 -10.41
CA ASN A 91 -17.21 -11.52 -11.73
C ASN A 91 -16.00 -11.43 -12.67
N GLY A 92 -14.80 -11.60 -12.12
CA GLY A 92 -13.53 -11.67 -12.87
C GLY A 92 -12.80 -10.35 -13.06
N ARG A 93 -13.43 -9.19 -12.78
CA ARG A 93 -12.74 -7.89 -12.75
C ARG A 93 -13.50 -6.85 -11.93
N TYR A 94 -12.80 -5.91 -11.33
CA TYR A 94 -13.45 -4.81 -10.60
C TYR A 94 -14.32 -3.93 -11.51
N THR A 95 -15.50 -3.56 -11.02
CA THR A 95 -16.41 -2.60 -11.69
C THR A 95 -15.94 -1.17 -11.54
N ASP A 96 -15.37 -0.84 -10.38
CA ASP A 96 -14.80 0.46 -10.07
C ASP A 96 -13.37 0.52 -10.60
N VAL A 97 -13.26 0.86 -11.88
CA VAL A 97 -11.99 1.04 -12.59
C VAL A 97 -11.43 2.42 -12.23
N GLY A 98 -10.29 2.44 -11.52
CA GLY A 98 -9.59 3.65 -11.11
C GLY A 98 -9.70 3.98 -9.61
N HIS A 99 -9.54 5.27 -9.31
CA HIS A 99 -9.50 5.80 -7.95
C HIS A 99 -10.89 5.80 -7.28
N ASP A 100 -10.98 5.23 -6.08
CA ASP A 100 -12.17 5.26 -5.22
C ASP A 100 -11.79 5.30 -3.72
N GLU A 101 -10.61 5.86 -3.43
CA GLU A 101 -10.07 5.94 -2.08
C GLU A 101 -10.94 6.76 -1.13
N LYS A 102 -11.03 6.32 0.14
CA LYS A 102 -11.89 6.96 1.13
C LYS A 102 -11.21 8.07 1.91
N PHE A 103 -9.87 8.01 2.01
CA PHE A 103 -9.04 9.04 2.63
C PHE A 103 -7.59 8.97 2.14
N ILE A 104 -6.83 10.02 2.43
CA ILE A 104 -5.38 10.05 2.27
C ILE A 104 -4.75 9.61 3.60
N CYS A 105 -3.85 8.63 3.57
CA CYS A 105 -3.01 8.30 4.73
C CYS A 105 -1.64 8.98 4.54
N ALA A 106 -1.31 9.88 5.46
CA ALA A 106 -0.08 10.65 5.52
C ALA A 106 0.78 10.15 6.68
N GLY A 107 2.02 9.77 6.39
CA GLY A 107 3.00 9.32 7.38
C GLY A 107 3.37 7.87 7.14
N GLU A 108 3.05 7.01 8.10
CA GLU A 108 3.34 5.58 8.05
C GLU A 108 2.08 4.77 7.76
N ALA A 109 2.19 3.79 6.87
CA ALA A 109 1.06 3.00 6.36
C ALA A 109 0.37 2.21 7.48
N VAL A 110 -0.96 2.23 7.48
CA VAL A 110 -1.78 1.48 8.44
C VAL A 110 -2.00 0.09 7.87
N ALA A 111 -1.14 -0.86 8.27
CA ALA A 111 -1.15 -2.23 7.74
C ALA A 111 -2.49 -2.96 7.93
N SER A 112 -3.19 -2.68 9.04
CA SER A 112 -4.51 -3.25 9.33
C SER A 112 -5.62 -2.80 8.35
N LEU A 113 -5.34 -1.78 7.53
CA LEU A 113 -6.27 -1.21 6.55
C LEU A 113 -5.79 -1.39 5.11
N HIS A 114 -4.81 -2.26 4.83
CA HIS A 114 -4.32 -2.58 3.48
C HIS A 114 -5.37 -3.34 2.66
N LEU A 115 -6.34 -2.59 2.15
CA LEU A 115 -7.39 -3.06 1.25
C LEU A 115 -7.38 -2.20 -0.02
N ARG A 116 -7.65 -2.82 -1.16
CA ARG A 116 -7.73 -2.14 -2.46
C ARG A 116 -8.68 -0.94 -2.36
N ASN A 117 -8.24 0.21 -2.88
CA ASN A 117 -8.97 1.48 -2.85
C ASN A 117 -9.45 1.93 -1.47
N LYS A 118 -8.85 1.47 -0.37
CA LYS A 118 -9.23 1.95 0.96
C LYS A 118 -8.71 3.36 1.22
N TYR A 119 -7.43 3.58 0.94
CA TYR A 119 -6.77 4.86 1.12
C TYR A 119 -5.64 5.06 0.13
N TYR A 120 -5.39 6.32 -0.22
CA TYR A 120 -4.19 6.71 -0.96
C TYR A 120 -3.06 6.92 0.04
N PHE A 121 -1.93 6.23 -0.13
CA PHE A 121 -0.80 6.33 0.78
C PHE A 121 0.21 7.37 0.29
N ALA A 122 0.35 8.47 1.03
CA ALA A 122 1.41 9.44 0.86
C ALA A 122 2.48 9.16 1.93
N HIS A 123 3.52 8.42 1.55
CA HIS A 123 4.63 8.15 2.46
C HIS A 123 5.38 9.46 2.74
N LEU A 124 5.56 9.80 4.01
CA LEU A 124 6.27 11.00 4.39
C LEU A 124 7.06 10.81 5.67
N SER A 125 8.38 10.97 5.56
CA SER A 125 9.27 11.17 6.70
C SER A 125 9.11 12.59 7.24
N THR A 126 9.04 13.57 6.32
CA THR A 126 8.71 14.99 6.50
C THR A 126 7.73 15.44 5.42
N VAL A 127 6.97 16.53 5.64
CA VAL A 127 5.99 17.00 4.64
C VAL A 127 6.70 17.56 3.40
N GLU A 128 7.88 18.13 3.57
CA GLU A 128 8.71 18.67 2.49
C GLU A 128 9.20 17.56 1.55
N GLU A 129 9.61 16.41 2.10
CA GLU A 129 10.03 15.25 1.31
C GLU A 129 8.84 14.50 0.66
N GLY A 130 7.68 14.50 1.32
CA GLY A 130 6.45 13.84 0.82
C GLY A 130 5.48 14.78 0.07
N ALA A 131 5.91 16.00 -0.26
CA ALA A 131 5.04 17.03 -0.83
C ALA A 131 4.43 16.60 -2.17
N ALA A 132 5.22 15.97 -3.04
CA ALA A 132 4.78 15.52 -4.36
C ALA A 132 3.71 14.42 -4.27
N ASP A 133 3.89 13.45 -3.38
CA ASP A 133 2.91 12.38 -3.16
C ASP A 133 1.60 12.96 -2.62
N LEU A 134 1.70 13.92 -1.69
CA LEU A 134 0.52 14.56 -1.14
C LEU A 134 -0.22 15.41 -2.18
N ASP A 135 0.49 16.08 -3.09
CA ASP A 135 -0.13 16.84 -4.19
C ASP A 135 -0.92 15.92 -5.13
N VAL A 136 -0.40 14.72 -5.42
CA VAL A 136 -1.11 13.68 -6.20
C VAL A 136 -2.37 13.24 -5.46
N GLY A 137 -2.27 12.96 -4.15
CA GLY A 137 -3.43 12.65 -3.31
C GLY A 137 -4.50 13.75 -3.34
N ILE A 138 -4.11 15.02 -3.17
CA ILE A 138 -5.03 16.16 -3.24
C ILE A 138 -5.69 16.27 -4.63
N LYS A 139 -4.94 16.00 -5.71
CA LYS A 139 -5.51 15.98 -7.07
C LYS A 139 -6.57 14.90 -7.22
N ILE A 140 -6.30 13.67 -6.78
CA ILE A 140 -7.27 12.55 -6.80
C ILE A 140 -8.53 12.95 -6.03
N PHE A 141 -8.38 13.45 -4.80
CA PHE A 141 -9.49 13.80 -3.93
C PHE A 141 -10.21 15.10 -4.32
N THR A 142 -9.61 15.93 -5.18
CA THR A 142 -10.33 17.06 -5.78
C THR A 142 -11.47 16.54 -6.67
N SER A 143 -11.22 15.50 -7.44
CA SER A 143 -12.25 14.84 -8.26
C SER A 143 -13.20 13.97 -7.43
N LEU A 144 -12.68 13.20 -6.46
CA LEU A 144 -13.51 12.29 -5.66
C LEU A 144 -14.42 13.01 -4.64
N ASN A 145 -13.91 14.08 -4.01
CA ASN A 145 -14.56 14.74 -2.88
C ASN A 145 -14.95 16.19 -3.19
N LEU A 146 -13.99 17.05 -3.53
CA LEU A 146 -14.25 18.49 -3.63
C LEU A 146 -15.29 18.82 -4.72
N ALA A 147 -15.22 18.14 -5.86
CA ALA A 147 -16.19 18.27 -6.95
C ALA A 147 -17.63 17.90 -6.54
N ARG A 148 -17.80 17.16 -5.44
CA ARG A 148 -19.09 16.75 -4.86
C ARG A 148 -19.45 17.55 -3.61
N GLY A 149 -18.68 18.60 -3.28
CA GLY A 149 -18.89 19.42 -2.09
C GLY A 149 -18.45 18.75 -0.78
N LEU A 150 -17.68 17.66 -0.84
CA LEU A 150 -17.16 16.95 0.33
C LEU A 150 -15.74 17.41 0.63
N ALA A 151 -15.39 17.52 1.92
CA ALA A 151 -14.00 17.77 2.31
C ALA A 151 -13.12 16.54 2.04
N ILE A 152 -11.83 16.77 1.85
CA ILE A 152 -10.79 15.74 1.72
C ILE A 152 -10.39 15.26 3.12
N PRO A 153 -10.65 14.00 3.49
CA PRO A 153 -10.19 13.43 4.74
C PRO A 153 -8.74 12.98 4.63
N ILE A 154 -7.92 13.40 5.58
CA ILE A 154 -6.50 13.05 5.69
C ILE A 154 -6.27 12.43 7.06
N LEU A 155 -5.82 11.18 7.11
CA LEU A 155 -5.33 10.53 8.31
C LEU A 155 -3.83 10.78 8.40
N VAL A 156 -3.36 11.43 9.45
CA VAL A 156 -1.95 11.53 9.80
C VAL A 156 -1.65 10.45 10.83
N HIS A 157 -0.79 9.50 10.47
CA HIS A 157 -0.54 8.30 11.26
C HIS A 157 0.95 8.01 11.42
N PHE A 158 1.37 7.70 12.64
CA PHE A 158 2.73 7.26 12.97
C PHE A 158 2.74 6.13 13.99
N PHE A 159 3.70 5.24 13.86
CA PHE A 159 3.99 4.22 14.84
C PHE A 159 4.88 4.74 15.97
N PHE A 160 4.78 4.09 17.13
CA PHE A 160 5.74 4.21 18.22
C PHE A 160 6.04 2.83 18.82
N ASP A 161 7.13 2.73 19.57
CA ASP A 161 7.45 1.53 20.34
C ASP A 161 7.14 1.79 21.82
N ALA A 162 6.12 1.12 22.36
CA ALA A 162 5.71 1.29 23.76
C ALA A 162 6.82 0.95 24.78
N ARG A 163 7.84 0.18 24.39
CA ARG A 163 9.00 -0.16 25.24
C ARG A 163 9.96 1.02 25.42
N VAL A 164 9.84 2.05 24.58
CA VAL A 164 10.71 3.22 24.61
C VAL A 164 10.00 4.39 25.30
N SER A 165 10.53 4.83 26.44
CA SER A 165 9.96 5.94 27.20
C SER A 165 9.80 7.21 26.35
N GLY A 166 8.61 7.82 26.45
CA GLY A 166 8.22 9.02 25.70
C GLY A 166 8.01 8.81 24.19
N ALA A 167 8.13 7.59 23.64
CA ALA A 167 7.98 7.37 22.20
C ALA A 167 6.58 7.71 21.69
N ARG A 168 5.55 7.36 22.48
CA ARG A 168 4.16 7.69 22.20
C ARG A 168 3.96 9.21 22.06
N GLN A 169 4.42 10.00 23.03
CA GLN A 169 4.33 11.46 23.01
C GLN A 169 5.07 12.06 21.80
N ARG A 170 6.27 11.56 21.47
CA ARG A 170 7.01 12.01 20.28
C ARG A 170 6.28 11.71 18.97
N ALA A 171 5.57 10.57 18.88
CA ALA A 171 4.74 10.24 17.72
C ALA A 171 3.52 11.17 17.62
N GLU A 172 2.86 11.50 18.74
CA GLU A 172 1.77 12.49 18.77
C GLU A 172 2.24 13.87 18.33
N GLU A 173 3.37 14.34 18.84
CA GLU A 173 4.00 15.60 18.40
C GLU A 173 4.30 15.59 16.90
N ARG A 174 4.78 14.45 16.38
CA ARG A 174 5.03 14.28 14.95
C ARG A 174 3.73 14.38 14.14
N CYS A 175 2.64 13.76 14.59
CA CYS A 175 1.31 13.93 13.99
C CYS A 175 0.90 15.41 13.94
N HIS A 176 1.08 16.15 15.03
CA HIS A 176 0.75 17.58 15.08
C HIS A 176 1.60 18.42 14.13
N ARG A 177 2.92 18.20 14.08
CA ARG A 177 3.82 18.92 13.16
C ARG A 177 3.41 18.68 11.70
N VAL A 178 3.15 17.42 11.33
CA VAL A 178 2.71 17.07 9.97
C VAL A 178 1.36 17.69 9.64
N LYS A 179 0.39 17.66 10.56
CA LYS A 179 -0.90 18.35 10.38
C LYS A 179 -0.70 19.84 10.08
N GLN A 180 0.12 20.54 10.88
CA GLN A 180 0.37 21.97 10.69
C GLN A 180 1.01 22.26 9.33
N ALA A 181 1.98 21.43 8.91
CA ALA A 181 2.63 21.57 7.62
C ALA A 181 1.66 21.30 6.44
N ILE A 182 0.78 20.29 6.54
CA ILE A 182 -0.28 20.04 5.55
C ILE A 182 -1.24 21.23 5.47
N GLN A 183 -1.70 21.75 6.61
CA GLN A 183 -2.60 22.91 6.66
C GLN A 183 -1.96 24.17 6.08
N SER A 184 -0.66 24.38 6.33
CA SER A 184 0.08 25.53 5.80
C SER A 184 0.29 25.41 4.29
N ARG A 185 0.64 24.22 3.79
CA ARG A 185 0.82 23.97 2.35
C ARG A 185 -0.48 24.19 1.56
N TYR A 186 -1.60 23.72 2.10
CA TYR A 186 -2.92 23.84 1.46
C TYR A 186 -3.81 24.87 2.16
N GLN A 187 -3.24 26.02 2.51
CA GLN A 187 -3.91 27.07 3.29
C GLN A 187 -5.29 27.42 2.72
N ALA A 188 -5.40 27.62 1.40
CA ALA A 188 -6.67 27.96 0.76
C ALA A 188 -7.76 26.88 0.93
N LEU A 189 -7.38 25.59 0.92
CA LEU A 189 -8.32 24.50 1.20
C LEU A 189 -8.63 24.42 2.70
N HIS A 190 -7.65 24.69 3.56
CA HIS A 190 -7.83 24.68 5.01
C HIS A 190 -8.81 25.75 5.48
N GLU A 191 -8.64 26.99 5.04
CA GLU A 191 -9.48 28.14 5.38
C GLU A 191 -10.94 27.94 4.95
N ARG A 192 -11.16 27.17 3.88
CA ARG A 192 -12.49 26.81 3.37
C ARG A 192 -13.06 25.54 4.00
N HIS A 193 -12.38 24.96 5.00
CA HIS A 193 -12.74 23.68 5.62
C HIS A 193 -12.83 22.50 4.64
N GLN A 194 -12.11 22.58 3.53
CA GLN A 194 -12.10 21.59 2.44
C GLN A 194 -11.08 20.46 2.67
N ILE A 195 -10.20 20.58 3.65
CA ILE A 195 -9.37 19.48 4.17
C ILE A 195 -9.70 19.23 5.64
N ARG A 196 -9.73 17.96 6.04
CA ARG A 196 -9.95 17.54 7.44
C ARG A 196 -8.88 16.53 7.84
N CYS A 197 -8.01 16.94 8.76
CA CYS A 197 -6.95 16.09 9.30
C CYS A 197 -7.42 15.36 10.56
N PHE A 198 -7.28 14.04 10.57
CA PHE A 198 -7.44 13.16 11.72
C PHE A 198 -6.06 12.66 12.14
N LEU A 199 -5.78 12.64 13.43
CA LEU A 199 -4.47 12.22 13.95
C LEU A 199 -4.63 10.89 14.67
N ALA A 200 -3.74 9.94 14.38
CA ALA A 200 -3.73 8.66 15.07
C ALA A 200 -2.30 8.14 15.27
N VAL A 201 -2.12 7.28 16.27
CA VAL A 201 -0.87 6.56 16.50
C VAL A 201 -1.13 5.07 16.71
N SER A 202 -0.14 4.23 16.41
CA SER A 202 -0.19 2.80 16.68
C SER A 202 1.09 2.34 17.37
N ASP A 203 0.98 1.36 18.25
CA ASP A 203 2.14 0.70 18.84
C ASP A 203 2.64 -0.40 17.88
N ILE A 204 3.94 -0.46 17.64
CA ILE A 204 4.58 -1.55 16.86
C ILE A 204 4.35 -2.90 17.55
N GLY A 205 4.25 -2.92 18.88
CA GLY A 205 3.89 -4.10 19.67
C GLY A 205 2.41 -4.50 19.59
N GLY A 206 1.55 -3.69 18.95
CA GLY A 206 0.14 -3.98 18.74
C GLY A 206 -0.77 -3.69 19.94
N THR A 207 -0.27 -3.02 21.00
CA THR A 207 -1.10 -2.66 22.17
C THR A 207 -2.09 -1.52 21.88
N GLU A 208 -1.74 -0.64 20.94
CA GLU A 208 -2.55 0.45 20.41
C GLU A 208 -2.62 0.35 18.89
N ASN A 209 -3.80 0.58 18.30
CA ASN A 209 -4.01 0.45 16.86
C ASN A 209 -4.93 1.56 16.37
N VAL A 210 -4.40 2.47 15.55
CA VAL A 210 -5.06 3.68 15.05
C VAL A 210 -5.75 4.45 16.20
N THR A 211 -5.07 4.59 17.34
CA THR A 211 -5.60 5.31 18.49
C THR A 211 -5.65 6.82 18.17
N PRO A 212 -6.81 7.48 18.30
CA PRO A 212 -6.91 8.91 18.02
C PRO A 212 -6.01 9.76 18.92
N VAL A 213 -5.32 10.73 18.33
CA VAL A 213 -4.56 11.75 19.07
C VAL A 213 -5.45 12.97 19.28
N PRO A 214 -5.53 13.52 20.52
CA PRO A 214 -6.34 14.71 20.81
C PRO A 214 -5.97 15.91 19.94
N SER A 215 -6.97 16.70 19.56
CA SER A 215 -6.80 17.90 18.71
C SER A 215 -5.94 18.99 19.35
N SER A 216 -5.89 19.02 20.69
CA SER A 216 -5.18 20.01 21.50
C SER A 216 -3.99 19.35 22.20
N TYR A 217 -2.79 19.69 21.74
CA TYR A 217 -1.56 19.37 22.44
C TYR A 217 -1.48 20.24 23.70
N SER A 218 -1.87 19.70 24.86
CA SER A 218 -1.50 20.30 26.14
C SER A 218 -0.09 19.85 26.42
N ALA A 219 0.90 20.69 26.08
CA ALA A 219 2.26 20.49 26.56
C ALA A 219 2.18 20.39 28.10
N ALA A 220 2.41 19.20 28.66
CA ALA A 220 2.56 19.05 30.09
C ALA A 220 3.79 19.86 30.48
N VAL A 221 3.55 20.98 31.16
CA VAL A 221 4.59 21.77 31.81
C VAL A 221 5.19 20.87 32.88
N HIS A 222 6.43 20.43 32.67
CA HIS A 222 7.27 19.87 33.71
C HIS A 222 8.21 20.95 34.25
#